data_AF-A0AAN8IA40-F1
#
_entry.id   AF-A0AAN8IA40-F1
#
_cell.length_a   1.000
_cell.length_b   1.000
_cell.length_c   1.000
_cell.angle_alpha   90.00
_cell.angle_beta   90.00
_cell.angle_gamma   90.00
#
_symmetry.space_group_name_H-M   'P 1'
#
loop_
_entity.id
_entity.type
_entity.pdbx_description
1 polymer ?
#
loop_
_entity_poly.entity_id
_entity_poly.type
_entity_poly.pdbx_seq_one_letter_code
_entity_poly.pdbx_strand_id
1 'polypeptide(L)'
;MLEDETCGWYALYEGTLTVWEGVCSLKLNDVIFLFKIRNASQLLEIRLPPDVEVRKVCSDGYWECVEVTGTFEKSSSMFYYHADNTSNARVMLENLIGLTSTGIQSLNIRLDPDPLRQRNKKQISDRIAMWS
;
A
#
# COMPACT_ATOMS: atom_id res chain seq x y z
N MET A 1 22.63 7.87 -4.85
CA MET A 1 21.76 8.24 -6.00
C MET A 1 20.39 7.55 -5.98
N LEU A 2 20.00 6.82 -4.93
CA LEU A 2 18.60 6.38 -4.73
C LEU A 2 17.72 7.46 -4.06
N GLU A 3 18.33 8.38 -3.30
CA GLU A 3 17.61 9.42 -2.54
C GLU A 3 16.84 10.40 -3.44
N ASP A 4 17.38 10.79 -4.60
CA ASP A 4 16.75 11.78 -5.47
C ASP A 4 15.57 11.21 -6.30
N GLU A 5 15.53 9.90 -6.56
CA GLU A 5 14.44 9.28 -7.35
C GLU A 5 13.24 8.81 -6.51
N THR A 6 13.42 8.62 -5.20
CA THR A 6 12.37 8.15 -4.28
C THR A 6 11.88 9.22 -3.32
N CYS A 7 12.42 10.45 -3.41
CA CYS A 7 12.00 11.58 -2.59
C CYS A 7 10.50 11.83 -2.84
N GLY A 8 9.67 11.57 -1.82
CA GLY A 8 8.20 11.66 -1.93
C GLY A 8 7.46 10.34 -2.18
N TRP A 9 8.12 9.18 -2.10
CA TRP A 9 7.46 7.86 -2.12
C TRP A 9 7.37 7.15 -0.77
N TYR A 10 8.41 7.30 0.03
CA TYR A 10 8.39 6.89 1.42
C TYR A 10 9.39 7.71 2.26
N ALA A 11 9.18 7.72 3.57
CA ALA A 11 10.13 8.20 4.57
C ALA A 11 10.27 7.14 5.66
N LEU A 12 11.48 6.97 6.20
CA LEU A 12 11.72 6.14 7.37
C LEU A 12 12.25 7.03 8.49
N TYR A 13 11.52 7.08 9.60
CA TYR A 13 11.93 7.83 10.78
C TYR A 13 11.62 7.02 12.04
N GLU A 14 12.64 6.78 12.87
CA GLU A 14 12.52 6.05 14.15
C GLU A 14 11.75 4.72 14.05
N GLY A 15 11.98 3.96 12.97
CA GLY A 15 11.33 2.68 12.70
C GLY A 15 9.87 2.77 12.23
N THR A 16 9.39 3.96 11.93
CA THR A 16 8.11 4.20 11.25
C THR A 16 8.38 4.46 9.77
N LEU A 17 7.86 3.59 8.92
CA LEU A 17 7.89 3.71 7.47
C LEU A 17 6.59 4.39 7.00
N THR A 18 6.68 5.65 6.62
CA THR A 18 5.58 6.37 5.98
C THR A 18 5.66 6.15 4.48
N VAL A 19 4.59 5.64 3.85
CA VAL A 19 4.47 5.50 2.40
C VAL A 19 3.42 6.46 1.86
N TRP A 20 3.62 6.97 0.64
CA TRP A 20 2.69 7.90 -0.01
C TRP A 20 1.95 7.26 -1.19
N GLU A 21 1.17 8.08 -1.91
CA GLU A 21 0.19 7.66 -2.92
C GLU A 21 0.73 6.62 -3.90
N GLY A 22 -0.01 5.52 -4.07
CA GLY A 22 0.30 4.43 -4.99
C GLY A 22 1.48 3.55 -4.56
N VAL A 23 2.02 3.72 -3.34
CA VAL A 23 3.14 2.90 -2.83
C VAL A 23 2.63 1.78 -1.93
N CYS A 24 3.06 0.56 -2.24
CA CYS A 24 2.80 -0.65 -1.47
C CYS A 24 4.07 -1.10 -0.75
N SER A 25 4.00 -1.25 0.56
CA SER A 25 4.99 -1.96 1.36
C SER A 25 4.59 -3.42 1.48
N LEU A 26 5.50 -4.34 1.17
CA LEU A 26 5.38 -5.77 1.44
C LEU A 26 6.49 -6.17 2.40
N LYS A 27 6.11 -6.72 3.55
CA LYS A 27 7.04 -7.42 4.44
C LYS A 27 6.95 -8.91 4.11
N LEU A 28 8.04 -9.45 3.56
CA LEU A 28 8.18 -10.87 3.25
C LEU A 28 9.32 -11.41 4.12
N ASN A 29 8.97 -12.18 5.13
CA ASN A 29 9.88 -12.55 6.23
C ASN A 29 10.44 -11.30 6.92
N ASP A 30 11.76 -11.10 6.88
CA ASP A 30 12.46 -9.94 7.47
C ASP A 30 12.90 -8.91 6.42
N VAL A 31 12.47 -9.06 5.16
CA VAL A 31 12.79 -8.12 4.08
C VAL A 31 11.56 -7.28 3.75
N ILE A 32 11.80 -5.98 3.60
CA ILE A 32 10.77 -5.03 3.20
C ILE A 32 11.01 -4.60 1.77
N PHE A 33 9.98 -4.76 0.97
CA PHE A 33 9.91 -4.33 -0.41
C PHE A 33 8.90 -3.20 -0.52
N LEU A 34 9.23 -2.20 -1.33
CA LEU A 34 8.33 -1.16 -1.74
C LEU A 34 8.04 -1.33 -3.22
N PHE A 35 6.76 -1.29 -3.58
CA PHE A 35 6.29 -1.39 -4.94
C PHE A 35 5.50 -0.15 -5.32
N LYS A 36 5.66 0.30 -6.56
CA LYS A 36 4.80 1.32 -7.16
C LYS A 36 4.51 0.97 -8.61
N ILE A 37 3.26 1.08 -9.03
CA ILE A 37 2.89 0.94 -10.44
C ILE A 37 3.48 2.15 -11.19
N ARG A 38 4.30 1.89 -12.21
CA ARG A 38 4.80 2.91 -13.13
C ARG A 38 3.88 3.06 -14.33
N ASN A 39 3.59 1.93 -14.98
CA ASN A 39 2.79 1.82 -16.19
C ASN A 39 1.85 0.62 -16.01
N ALA A 40 0.76 0.52 -16.78
CA ALA A 40 -0.38 -0.42 -16.68
C ALA A 40 -0.18 -1.81 -16.04
N SER A 41 1.02 -2.40 -16.08
CA SER A 41 1.37 -3.66 -15.40
C SER A 41 2.80 -3.71 -14.84
N GLN A 42 3.60 -2.65 -14.98
CA GLN A 42 4.98 -2.63 -14.52
C GLN A 42 5.09 -2.07 -13.11
N LEU A 43 5.61 -2.88 -12.20
CA LEU A 43 6.00 -2.47 -10.86
C LEU A 43 7.45 -2.01 -10.86
N LEU A 44 7.69 -0.83 -10.29
CA LEU A 44 9.01 -0.54 -9.73
C LEU A 44 9.10 -1.23 -8.38
N GLU A 45 10.19 -1.95 -8.15
CA GLU A 45 10.53 -2.56 -6.87
C GLU A 45 11.72 -1.83 -6.25
N ILE A 46 11.61 -1.51 -4.96
CA ILE A 46 12.70 -1.01 -4.14
C ILE A 46 12.81 -1.93 -2.93
N ARG A 47 13.99 -2.52 -2.73
CA ARG A 47 14.29 -3.32 -1.55
C ARG A 47 14.95 -2.44 -0.50
N LEU A 48 14.36 -2.38 0.71
CA LEU A 48 15.01 -1.68 1.82
C LEU A 48 16.24 -2.46 2.30
N PRO A 49 17.30 -1.75 2.77
CA PRO A 49 18.47 -2.39 3.36
C PRO A 49 18.09 -3.35 4.51
N PRO A 50 18.80 -4.48 4.68
CA PRO A 50 18.44 -5.51 5.67
C PRO A 50 18.64 -5.08 7.14
N ASP A 51 19.40 -4.01 7.37
CA ASP A 51 19.66 -3.40 8.68
C ASP A 51 18.59 -2.37 9.11
N VAL A 52 17.65 -2.06 8.21
CA VAL A 52 16.54 -1.17 8.51
C VAL A 52 15.50 -1.87 9.37
N GLU A 53 15.29 -1.36 10.59
CA GLU A 53 14.21 -1.81 11.46
C GLU A 53 12.92 -1.04 11.16
N VAL A 54 11.88 -1.72 10.66
CA VAL A 54 10.53 -1.15 10.54
C VAL A 54 9.60 -1.83 11.53
N ARG A 55 9.12 -1.03 12.48
CA ARG A 55 8.16 -1.43 13.51
C ARG A 55 6.72 -1.14 13.11
N LYS A 56 6.53 -0.10 12.28
CA LYS A 56 5.21 0.37 11.84
C LYS A 56 5.28 0.86 10.41
N VAL A 57 4.23 0.58 9.65
CA VAL A 57 3.97 1.21 8.35
C VAL A 57 2.73 2.10 8.49
N CYS A 58 2.77 3.29 7.92
CA CYS A 58 1.63 4.19 7.83
C CYS A 58 1.66 4.99 6.53
N SER A 59 0.60 5.75 6.28
CA SER A 59 0.54 6.77 5.25
C SER A 59 -0.10 8.01 5.84
N ASP A 60 0.28 9.17 5.31
CA ASP A 60 -0.46 10.41 5.52
C ASP A 60 -1.45 10.52 4.37
N GLY A 61 -2.67 10.02 4.60
CA GLY A 61 -3.63 9.78 3.52
C GLY A 61 -4.05 11.06 2.77
N TYR A 62 -3.98 11.01 1.44
CA TYR A 62 -4.65 11.98 0.57
C TYR A 62 -6.14 11.66 0.45
N TRP A 63 -6.98 12.69 0.24
CA TRP A 63 -8.45 12.60 0.27
C TRP A 63 -9.05 11.42 -0.53
N GLU A 64 -8.45 11.11 -1.67
CA GLU A 64 -8.97 10.15 -2.64
C GLU A 64 -8.42 8.73 -2.45
N CYS A 65 -7.32 8.58 -1.73
CA CYS A 65 -6.66 7.31 -1.51
C CYS A 65 -7.38 6.46 -0.46
N VAL A 66 -7.02 5.18 -0.39
CA VAL A 66 -7.46 4.27 0.66
C VAL A 66 -6.29 3.43 1.17
N GLU A 67 -6.34 3.03 2.43
CA GLU A 67 -5.39 2.08 2.98
C GLU A 67 -5.90 0.66 2.69
N VAL A 68 -5.14 -0.10 1.90
CA VAL A 68 -5.40 -1.52 1.66
C VAL A 68 -4.32 -2.31 2.40
N THR A 69 -4.73 -3.12 3.36
CA THR A 69 -3.82 -3.96 4.16
C THR A 69 -4.24 -5.41 4.08
N GLY A 70 -3.29 -6.33 4.25
CA GLY A 70 -3.62 -7.74 4.24
C GLY A 70 -2.47 -8.66 4.60
N THR A 71 -2.80 -9.93 4.71
CA THR A 71 -1.86 -11.01 5.02
C THR A 71 -1.97 -12.11 3.98
N PHE A 72 -0.85 -12.79 3.73
CA PHE A 72 -0.82 -13.94 2.83
C PHE A 72 -1.01 -15.25 3.59
N GLU A 73 -1.54 -16.26 2.91
CA GLU A 73 -1.64 -17.60 3.47
C GLU A 73 -0.25 -18.16 3.84
N LYS A 74 -0.22 -18.96 4.90
CA LYS A 74 0.94 -19.81 5.30
C LYS A 74 2.25 -19.03 5.53
N SER A 75 2.18 -17.71 5.69
CA SER A 75 3.34 -16.87 5.97
C SER A 75 2.98 -15.75 6.93
N SER A 76 3.97 -15.23 7.66
CA SER A 76 3.86 -13.98 8.42
C SER A 76 3.92 -12.74 7.52
N SER A 77 3.80 -12.92 6.20
CA SER A 77 3.93 -11.84 5.23
C SER A 77 2.69 -10.97 5.26
N MET A 78 2.93 -9.67 5.29
CA MET A 78 1.88 -8.66 5.31
C MET A 78 2.20 -7.55 4.34
N PHE A 79 1.17 -6.92 3.81
CA PHE A 79 1.32 -5.74 2.98
C PHE A 79 0.49 -4.57 3.50
N TYR A 80 0.98 -3.38 3.20
CA TYR A 80 0.33 -2.10 3.46
C TYR A 80 0.43 -1.27 2.18
N TYR A 81 -0.71 -0.96 1.57
CA TYR A 81 -0.79 -0.25 0.31
C TYR A 81 -1.61 1.02 0.46
N HIS A 82 -1.00 2.15 0.12
CA HIS A 82 -1.72 3.41 0.00
C HIS A 82 -2.27 3.55 -1.42
N ALA A 83 -3.45 2.98 -1.65
CA ALA A 83 -4.02 2.83 -2.98
C ALA A 83 -4.64 4.13 -3.47
N ASP A 84 -4.26 4.54 -4.68
CA ASP A 84 -4.76 5.72 -5.38
C ASP A 84 -6.13 5.46 -6.04
N ASN A 85 -6.33 4.27 -6.61
CA ASN A 85 -7.61 3.85 -7.20
C ASN A 85 -7.77 2.33 -7.22
N THR A 86 -8.99 1.87 -7.51
CA THR A 86 -9.36 0.45 -7.48
C THR A 86 -8.70 -0.37 -8.59
N SER A 87 -8.48 0.22 -9.77
CA SER A 87 -7.79 -0.45 -10.88
C SER A 87 -6.35 -0.77 -10.51
N ASN A 88 -5.62 0.21 -9.97
CA ASN A 88 -4.25 0.05 -9.52
C ASN A 88 -4.15 -0.87 -8.30
N ALA A 89 -5.12 -0.80 -7.37
CA ALA A 89 -5.21 -1.77 -6.27
C ALA A 89 -5.33 -3.20 -6.79
N ARG A 90 -6.20 -3.44 -7.77
CA ARG A 90 -6.34 -4.77 -8.36
C ARG A 90 -5.03 -5.25 -8.99
N VAL A 91 -4.39 -4.42 -9.82
CA VAL A 91 -3.11 -4.77 -10.47
C VAL A 91 -2.03 -5.05 -9.43
N MET A 92 -1.94 -4.25 -8.37
CA MET A 92 -0.98 -4.46 -7.29
C MET A 92 -1.23 -5.80 -6.59
N LEU A 93 -2.47 -6.10 -6.20
CA LEU A 93 -2.82 -7.35 -5.52
C LEU A 93 -2.54 -8.58 -6.38
N GLU A 94 -2.87 -8.54 -7.68
CA GLU A 94 -2.55 -9.61 -8.64
C GLU A 94 -1.03 -9.85 -8.75
N ASN A 95 -0.23 -8.77 -8.79
CA ASN A 95 1.22 -8.89 -8.78
C ASN A 95 1.76 -9.45 -7.47
N LEU A 96 1.24 -9.02 -6.32
CA LEU A 96 1.68 -9.53 -5.03
C LEU A 96 1.42 -11.04 -4.90
N ILE A 97 0.24 -11.52 -5.34
CA ILE A 97 -0.07 -12.96 -5.38
C ILE A 97 0.90 -13.70 -6.30
N GLY A 98 1.21 -13.14 -7.47
CA GLY A 98 2.19 -13.71 -8.40
C GLY A 98 3.59 -13.80 -7.79
N LEU A 99 4.03 -12.75 -7.10
CA LEU A 99 5.34 -12.65 -6.45
C LEU A 99 5.48 -13.62 -5.28
N THR A 100 4.46 -13.74 -4.43
CA THR A 100 4.51 -14.63 -3.26
C THR A 100 4.16 -16.07 -3.58
N SER A 101 3.51 -16.31 -4.74
CA SER A 101 2.91 -17.61 -5.08
C SER A 101 1.94 -18.14 -4.00
N THR A 102 1.31 -17.22 -3.26
CA THR A 102 0.37 -17.53 -2.17
C THR A 102 -0.87 -16.64 -2.26
N GLY A 103 -2.01 -17.19 -1.84
CA GLY A 103 -3.26 -16.44 -1.75
C GLY A 103 -3.24 -15.39 -0.65
N ILE A 104 -4.08 -14.37 -0.79
CA ILE A 104 -4.37 -13.40 0.28
C ILE A 104 -5.36 -14.05 1.25
N GLN A 105 -4.95 -14.18 2.51
CA GLN A 105 -5.79 -14.75 3.57
C GLN A 105 -6.76 -13.73 4.15
N SER A 106 -6.30 -12.49 4.32
CA SER A 106 -7.11 -11.40 4.86
C SER A 106 -6.84 -10.10 4.10
N LEU A 107 -7.90 -9.34 3.88
CA LEU A 107 -7.87 -8.04 3.23
C LEU A 107 -8.71 -7.07 4.04
N ASN A 108 -8.16 -5.91 4.37
CA ASN A 108 -8.86 -4.80 4.99
C ASN A 108 -8.67 -3.55 4.14
N ILE A 109 -9.77 -2.89 3.82
CA ILE A 109 -9.77 -1.61 3.11
C ILE A 109 -10.32 -0.56 4.06
N ARG A 110 -9.49 0.43 4.39
CA ARG A 110 -9.89 1.59 5.18
C ARG A 110 -9.89 2.83 4.28
N LEU A 111 -11.05 3.47 4.20
CA LEU A 111 -11.19 4.77 3.57
C LEU A 111 -10.56 5.83 4.49
N ASP A 112 -9.43 6.40 4.09
CA ASP A 112 -8.73 7.45 4.83
C ASP A 112 -8.37 8.59 3.89
N PRO A 113 -8.78 9.84 4.17
CA PRO A 113 -9.59 10.30 5.30
C PRO A 113 -11.00 9.72 5.32
N ASP A 114 -11.54 9.60 6.55
CA ASP A 114 -12.89 9.13 6.82
C ASP A 114 -13.90 9.78 5.86
N PRO A 115 -14.64 8.99 5.06
CA PRO A 115 -15.58 9.52 4.08
C PRO A 115 -16.64 10.41 4.73
N LEU A 116 -16.99 10.19 6.00
CA LEU A 116 -17.96 10.99 6.76
C LEU A 116 -17.49 12.43 7.02
N ARG A 117 -16.21 12.77 6.75
CA ARG A 117 -15.74 14.16 6.75
C ARG A 117 -16.40 15.00 5.65
N GLN A 118 -16.81 14.39 4.53
CA GLN A 118 -17.65 15.08 3.54
C GLN A 118 -19.08 15.13 4.05
N ARG A 119 -19.69 16.32 4.11
CA ARG A 119 -21.13 16.45 4.43
C ARG A 119 -22.02 16.18 3.20
N ASN A 120 -21.58 15.32 2.28
CA ASN A 120 -22.29 14.97 1.06
C ASN A 120 -22.54 13.45 0.98
N LYS A 121 -23.79 13.05 1.26
CA LYS A 121 -24.19 11.64 1.29
C LYS A 121 -23.96 10.92 -0.04
N LYS A 122 -24.20 11.59 -1.18
CA LYS A 122 -24.02 10.96 -2.49
C LYS A 122 -22.54 10.62 -2.73
N GLN A 123 -21.65 11.56 -2.47
CA GLN A 123 -20.21 11.35 -2.63
C GLN A 123 -19.67 10.26 -1.70
N ILE A 124 -20.18 10.19 -0.47
CA ILE A 124 -19.85 9.09 0.47
C ILE A 124 -20.28 7.75 -0.11
N SER A 125 -21.54 7.63 -0.54
CA SER A 125 -22.09 6.40 -1.09
C SER A 125 -21.35 5.96 -2.36
N ASP A 126 -21.06 6.89 -3.27
CA ASP A 126 -20.31 6.61 -4.50
C ASP A 126 -18.89 6.10 -4.18
N ARG A 127 -18.20 6.71 -3.20
CA ARG A 127 -16.85 6.30 -2.78
C ARG A 127 -16.84 4.91 -2.13
N ILE A 128 -17.81 4.61 -1.26
CA ILE A 128 -17.94 3.28 -0.66
C ILE A 128 -18.22 2.24 -1.74
N ALA A 129 -19.17 2.51 -2.64
CA ALA A 129 -19.55 1.59 -3.71
C ALA A 129 -18.40 1.29 -4.68
N MET A 130 -17.52 2.26 -4.91
CA MET A 130 -16.33 2.08 -5.73
C MET A 130 -15.35 1.06 -5.13
N TRP A 131 -15.21 0.99 -3.80
CA TRP A 131 -14.25 0.14 -3.09
C TRP A 131 -14.87 -1.12 -2.44
N SER A 132 -16.16 -1.38 -2.69
CA SER A 132 -16.88 -2.58 -2.21
C SER A 132 -16.75 -3.74 -3.19
#